data_AF-A0A7H9BGE1-F1
#
_entry.id   AF-A0A7H9BGE1-F1
#
_cell.length_a   1.000
_cell.length_b   1.000
_cell.length_c   1.000
_cell.angle_alpha   90.00
_cell.angle_beta   90.00
_cell.angle_gamma   90.00
#
_symmetry.space_group_name_H-M   'P 1'
#
loop_
_entity.id
_entity.type
_entity.pdbx_description
1 polymer ?
#
loop_
_entity_poly.entity_id
_entity_poly.type
_entity_poly.pdbx_seq_one_letter_code
_entity_poly.pdbx_strand_id
1 'polypeptide(L)'
;MMNFGRKLFLITALVHQLTIPTIANAEDKNGNFVVGGGVGGVECPEFVSTMERATSHGLGSSEYTQAIYPYVMFIAGFMTGYNAQAKDTCNIFDSYSNDQRLAWLNNYCKSNPLDKFGSAVIKLSKEVYPKRKKSCS
;
A
#
# COMPACT_ATOMS: atom_id res chain seq x y z
N MET A 1 77.77 7.33 -21.88
CA MET A 1 77.70 6.48 -20.68
C MET A 1 76.55 6.94 -19.80
N MET A 2 75.71 5.99 -19.37
CA MET A 2 74.78 6.01 -18.23
C MET A 2 73.43 6.75 -18.33
N ASN A 3 72.41 5.89 -18.53
CA ASN A 3 71.00 5.98 -18.12
C ASN A 3 70.79 6.36 -16.64
N PHE A 4 69.67 7.00 -16.31
CA PHE A 4 68.59 6.40 -15.50
C PHE A 4 67.39 7.38 -15.36
N GLY A 5 66.47 7.36 -16.32
CA GLY A 5 65.14 7.94 -16.16
C GLY A 5 64.19 6.89 -15.58
N ARG A 6 63.90 6.95 -14.28
CA ARG A 6 62.78 6.20 -13.66
C ARG A 6 61.62 7.16 -13.46
N LYS A 7 60.74 7.27 -14.46
CA LYS A 7 59.37 7.75 -14.23
C LYS A 7 58.52 6.52 -13.92
N LEU A 8 58.29 6.30 -12.64
CA LEU A 8 57.33 5.34 -12.11
C LEU A 8 55.94 5.82 -12.51
N PHE A 9 55.40 5.30 -13.61
CA PHE A 9 53.99 5.49 -13.95
C PHE A 9 53.17 4.60 -13.01
N LEU A 10 52.60 5.22 -11.99
CA LEU A 10 51.52 4.66 -11.20
C LEU A 10 50.29 4.56 -12.10
N ILE A 11 50.03 3.37 -12.64
CA ILE A 11 48.75 3.01 -13.25
C ILE A 11 47.81 2.67 -12.10
N THR A 12 47.17 3.67 -11.51
CA THR A 12 46.01 3.46 -10.65
C THR A 12 44.84 3.05 -11.54
N ALA A 13 44.57 1.74 -11.58
CA ALA A 13 43.40 1.16 -12.22
C ALA A 13 42.13 1.72 -11.56
N LEU A 14 41.49 2.68 -12.24
CA LEU A 14 40.20 3.26 -11.87
C LEU A 14 39.09 2.27 -12.27
N VAL A 15 38.87 1.23 -11.44
CA VAL A 15 37.75 0.29 -11.59
C VAL A 15 36.46 1.02 -11.22
N HIS A 16 35.84 1.69 -12.20
CA HIS A 16 34.48 2.20 -12.07
C HIS A 16 33.52 1.00 -12.05
N GLN A 17 33.06 0.64 -10.85
CA GLN A 17 31.94 -0.28 -10.67
C GLN A 17 30.67 0.40 -11.20
N LEU A 18 30.29 0.07 -12.43
CA LEU A 18 28.97 0.37 -12.99
C LEU A 18 27.94 -0.50 -12.24
N THR A 19 27.39 0.01 -11.15
CA THR A 19 26.21 -0.58 -10.52
C THR A 19 25.01 -0.27 -11.40
N ILE A 20 24.58 -1.26 -12.19
CA ILE A 20 23.32 -1.16 -12.93
C ILE A 20 22.20 -1.17 -11.88
N PRO A 21 21.35 -0.13 -11.80
CA PRO A 21 20.24 -0.13 -10.87
C PRO A 21 19.26 -1.23 -11.29
N THR A 22 19.23 -2.32 -10.52
CA THR A 22 18.18 -3.32 -10.66
C THR A 22 16.91 -2.74 -10.03
N ILE A 23 15.82 -2.78 -10.79
CA ILE A 23 14.51 -2.41 -10.27
C ILE A 23 14.15 -3.48 -9.23
N ALA A 24 14.08 -3.09 -7.95
CA ALA A 24 13.61 -3.96 -6.90
C ALA A 24 12.09 -4.12 -7.03
N ASN A 25 11.66 -5.28 -7.53
CA ASN A 25 10.25 -5.63 -7.63
C ASN A 25 9.79 -6.26 -6.31
N ALA A 26 8.67 -5.78 -5.76
CA ALA A 26 8.02 -6.36 -4.59
C ALA A 26 7.05 -7.51 -4.93
N GLU A 27 6.97 -7.88 -6.21
CA GLU A 27 6.14 -8.97 -6.73
C GLU A 27 6.92 -10.29 -6.83
N ASP A 28 6.20 -11.40 -6.67
CA ASP A 28 6.72 -12.72 -7.04
C ASP A 28 6.85 -12.86 -8.56
N LYS A 29 7.40 -13.99 -9.02
CA LYS A 29 7.58 -14.31 -10.45
C LYS A 29 6.28 -14.31 -11.29
N ASN A 30 5.11 -14.28 -10.64
CA ASN A 30 3.81 -14.28 -11.27
C ASN A 30 3.09 -12.92 -11.14
N GLY A 31 3.75 -11.89 -10.60
CA GLY A 31 3.14 -10.58 -10.37
C GLY A 31 2.29 -10.49 -9.10
N ASN A 32 2.40 -11.44 -8.17
CA ASN A 32 1.66 -11.39 -6.89
C ASN A 32 2.42 -10.59 -5.84
N PHE A 33 1.68 -9.86 -5.02
CA PHE A 33 2.22 -9.10 -3.90
C PHE A 33 1.82 -9.75 -2.57
N VAL A 34 2.69 -9.67 -1.58
CA VAL A 34 2.28 -9.94 -0.19
C VAL A 34 1.40 -8.79 0.27
N VAL A 35 0.15 -9.12 0.60
CA VAL A 35 -0.84 -8.18 1.13
C VAL A 35 -1.23 -8.71 2.50
N GLY A 36 -1.16 -7.85 3.53
CA GLY A 36 -1.63 -8.23 4.86
C GLY A 36 -0.72 -7.90 6.04
N GLY A 37 0.11 -6.85 5.99
CA GLY A 37 0.75 -6.32 7.19
C GLY A 37 -0.24 -5.60 8.11
N GLY A 38 0.00 -5.64 9.43
CA GLY A 38 -0.88 -5.00 10.42
C GLY A 38 -2.33 -5.48 10.32
N VAL A 39 -3.29 -4.55 10.42
CA VAL A 39 -4.72 -4.90 10.25
C VAL A 39 -5.11 -5.27 8.83
N GLY A 40 -4.22 -5.17 7.84
CA GLY A 40 -4.46 -5.75 6.52
C GLY A 40 -4.48 -7.27 6.53
N GLY A 41 -3.81 -7.89 7.50
CA GLY A 41 -3.65 -9.34 7.61
C GLY A 41 -4.76 -10.06 8.35
N VAL A 42 -5.63 -9.31 9.04
CA VAL A 42 -6.75 -9.89 9.79
C VAL A 42 -7.79 -10.45 8.84
N GLU A 43 -8.45 -11.52 9.29
CA GLU A 43 -9.55 -12.13 8.54
C GLU A 43 -10.78 -11.22 8.57
N CYS A 44 -11.57 -11.23 7.50
CA CYS A 44 -12.77 -10.41 7.38
C CYS A 44 -13.74 -10.51 8.57
N PRO A 45 -13.98 -11.68 9.20
CA PRO A 45 -14.82 -11.78 10.40
C PRO A 45 -14.32 -10.95 11.59
N GLU A 46 -13.00 -10.78 11.74
CA GLU A 46 -12.43 -9.95 12.82
C GLU A 46 -12.70 -8.46 12.59
N PHE A 47 -12.57 -8.01 11.34
CA PHE A 47 -12.95 -6.65 10.95
C PHE A 47 -14.45 -6.41 11.19
N VAL A 48 -15.31 -7.35 10.77
CA VAL A 48 -16.77 -7.26 10.97
C VAL A 48 -17.13 -7.18 12.44
N SER A 49 -16.56 -8.06 13.27
CA SER A 49 -16.75 -8.04 14.73
C SER A 49 -16.28 -6.72 15.36
N THR A 50 -15.19 -6.15 14.85
CA THR A 50 -14.73 -4.83 15.30
C THR A 50 -15.69 -3.72 14.91
N MET A 51 -16.22 -3.72 13.68
CA MET A 51 -17.24 -2.76 13.25
C MET A 51 -18.52 -2.87 14.10
N GLU A 52 -18.99 -4.09 14.36
CA GLU A 52 -20.20 -4.32 15.16
C GLU A 52 -20.02 -3.80 16.60
N ARG A 53 -18.91 -4.13 17.25
CA ARG A 53 -18.57 -3.59 18.57
C ARG A 53 -18.45 -2.06 18.55
N ALA A 54 -17.71 -1.50 17.59
CA ALA A 54 -17.53 -0.06 17.47
C ALA A 54 -18.87 0.67 17.32
N THR A 55 -19.75 0.18 16.45
CA THR A 55 -21.07 0.79 16.23
C THR A 55 -22.00 0.70 17.44
N SER A 56 -21.82 -0.29 18.32
CA SER A 56 -22.58 -0.41 19.57
C SER A 56 -22.32 0.75 20.55
N HIS A 57 -21.16 1.43 20.43
CA HIS A 57 -20.83 2.63 21.18
C HIS A 57 -21.33 3.94 20.53
N GLY A 58 -22.09 3.85 19.43
CA GLY A 58 -22.57 5.00 18.67
C GLY A 58 -21.57 5.50 17.63
N LEU A 59 -22.06 5.80 16.41
CA LEU A 59 -21.23 6.34 15.32
C LEU A 59 -20.63 7.70 15.72
N GLY A 60 -19.33 7.85 15.52
CA GLY A 60 -18.60 9.09 15.83
C GLY A 60 -18.20 9.26 17.30
N SER A 61 -18.49 8.29 18.18
CA SER A 61 -17.96 8.31 19.55
C SER A 61 -16.43 8.15 19.58
N SER A 62 -15.82 8.46 20.73
CA SER A 62 -14.39 8.26 20.95
C SER A 62 -14.03 6.78 20.82
N GLU A 63 -14.86 5.90 21.39
CA GLU A 63 -14.73 4.45 21.36
C GLU A 63 -14.85 3.91 19.94
N TYR A 64 -15.83 4.39 19.17
CA TYR A 64 -15.96 4.06 17.74
C TYR A 64 -14.68 4.43 17.01
N THR A 65 -14.23 5.68 17.17
CA THR A 65 -13.06 6.23 16.47
C THR A 65 -11.80 5.44 16.78
N GLN A 66 -11.56 5.13 18.07
CA GLN A 66 -10.41 4.34 18.50
C GLN A 66 -10.44 2.91 17.93
N ALA A 67 -11.61 2.27 17.92
CA ALA A 67 -11.75 0.90 17.41
C ALA A 67 -11.48 0.81 15.90
N ILE A 68 -11.94 1.78 15.11
CA ILE A 68 -11.76 1.76 13.64
C ILE A 68 -10.43 2.37 13.18
N TYR A 69 -9.73 3.11 14.05
CA TYR A 69 -8.52 3.87 13.69
C TYR A 69 -7.45 3.02 12.97
N PRO A 70 -7.11 1.80 13.42
CA PRO A 70 -6.14 0.98 12.71
C PRO A 70 -6.53 0.69 11.25
N TYR A 71 -7.81 0.43 10.99
CA TYR A 71 -8.34 0.13 9.66
C TYR A 71 -8.33 1.36 8.76
N VAL A 72 -8.71 2.53 9.31
CA VAL A 72 -8.62 3.82 8.60
C VAL A 72 -7.17 4.13 8.21
N MET A 73 -6.22 3.91 9.12
CA MET A 73 -4.80 4.12 8.85
C MET A 73 -4.26 3.15 7.79
N PHE A 74 -4.70 1.88 7.81
CA PHE A 74 -4.36 0.93 6.76
C PHE A 74 -4.87 1.40 5.38
N ILE A 75 -6.14 1.83 5.29
CA ILE A 75 -6.72 2.36 4.05
C ILE A 75 -5.95 3.59 3.56
N ALA A 76 -5.56 4.49 4.46
CA ALA A 76 -4.77 5.69 4.14
C ALA A 76 -3.38 5.33 3.59
N GLY A 77 -2.71 4.35 4.20
CA GLY A 77 -1.43 3.82 3.73
C GLY A 77 -1.56 3.17 2.35
N PHE A 78 -2.57 2.32 2.17
CA PHE A 78 -2.89 1.70 0.88
C PHE A 78 -3.14 2.77 -0.19
N MET A 79 -3.95 3.78 0.11
CA MET A 79 -4.28 4.88 -0.80
C MET A 79 -3.01 5.60 -1.27
N THR A 80 -2.12 5.93 -0.35
CA THR A 80 -0.83 6.59 -0.66
C THR A 80 0.00 5.77 -1.63
N GLY A 81 0.21 4.48 -1.33
CA GLY A 81 0.98 3.58 -2.20
C GLY A 81 0.32 3.39 -3.56
N TYR A 82 -0.99 3.17 -3.58
CA TYR A 82 -1.74 2.97 -4.82
C TYR A 82 -1.69 4.20 -5.72
N ASN A 83 -1.92 5.40 -5.19
CA ASN A 83 -1.89 6.64 -5.96
C ASN A 83 -0.49 6.92 -6.54
N ALA A 84 0.58 6.61 -5.79
CA ALA A 84 1.95 6.79 -6.27
C ALA A 84 2.31 5.87 -7.45
N GLN A 85 1.70 4.68 -7.51
CA GLN A 85 2.05 3.65 -8.50
C GLN A 85 1.08 3.61 -9.69
N ALA A 86 -0.18 3.98 -9.49
CA ALA A 86 -1.21 3.89 -10.52
C ALA A 86 -1.16 5.08 -11.49
N LYS A 87 -1.16 4.79 -12.79
CA LYS A 87 -1.24 5.82 -13.83
C LYS A 87 -2.53 6.63 -13.73
N ASP A 88 -2.45 7.93 -13.98
CA ASP A 88 -3.58 8.87 -14.01
C ASP A 88 -4.44 8.75 -12.74
N THR A 89 -3.80 8.76 -11.57
CA THR A 89 -4.47 8.58 -10.28
C THR A 89 -3.93 9.56 -9.25
N CYS A 90 -4.73 10.58 -8.93
CA CYS A 90 -4.47 11.47 -7.81
C CYS A 90 -5.05 10.91 -6.51
N ASN A 91 -6.28 10.40 -6.57
CA ASN A 91 -6.96 9.82 -5.42
C ASN A 91 -7.86 8.67 -5.87
N ILE A 92 -7.44 7.45 -5.56
CA ILE A 92 -8.19 6.22 -5.88
C ILE A 92 -9.57 6.20 -5.20
N PHE A 93 -9.71 6.80 -4.02
CA PHE A 93 -10.91 6.72 -3.20
C PHE A 93 -11.73 8.01 -3.18
N ASP A 94 -11.51 8.94 -4.11
CA ASP A 94 -12.16 10.27 -4.12
C ASP A 94 -13.70 10.21 -4.13
N SER A 95 -14.26 9.15 -4.72
CA SER A 95 -15.71 8.96 -4.82
C SER A 95 -16.38 8.48 -3.52
N TYR A 96 -15.60 8.17 -2.47
CA TYR A 96 -16.10 7.61 -1.21
C TYR A 96 -15.53 8.38 -0.01
N SER A 97 -16.39 8.77 0.92
CA SER A 97 -15.97 9.22 2.26
C SER A 97 -15.32 8.08 3.07
N ASN A 98 -14.69 8.39 4.20
CA ASN A 98 -14.19 7.36 5.13
C ASN A 98 -15.28 6.37 5.54
N ASP A 99 -16.45 6.87 5.93
CA ASP A 99 -17.56 6.02 6.37
C ASP A 99 -18.11 5.17 5.24
N GLN A 100 -18.23 5.72 4.02
CA GLN A 100 -18.66 4.96 2.85
C GLN A 100 -17.68 3.83 2.52
N ARG A 101 -16.37 4.07 2.65
CA ARG A 101 -15.35 3.02 2.48
C ARG A 101 -15.49 1.91 3.50
N LEU A 102 -15.61 2.27 4.79
CA LEU A 102 -15.77 1.30 5.87
C LEU A 102 -17.07 0.51 5.73
N ALA A 103 -18.17 1.16 5.34
CA ALA A 103 -19.44 0.49 5.08
C ALA A 103 -19.35 -0.51 3.93
N TRP A 104 -18.72 -0.12 2.81
CA TRP A 104 -18.50 -1.02 1.68
C TRP A 104 -17.65 -2.22 2.09
N LEU A 105 -16.54 -1.98 2.81
CA LEU A 105 -15.65 -3.03 3.28
C LEU A 105 -16.36 -3.97 4.25
N ASN A 106 -17.24 -3.44 5.12
CA ASN A 106 -18.00 -4.24 6.07
C ASN A 106 -18.96 -5.19 5.32
N ASN A 107 -19.67 -4.69 4.31
CA ASN A 107 -20.56 -5.51 3.48
C ASN A 107 -19.80 -6.56 2.66
N TYR A 108 -18.65 -6.18 2.09
CA TYR A 108 -17.77 -7.12 1.38
C TYR A 108 -17.31 -8.24 2.32
N CYS A 109 -16.79 -7.89 3.49
CA CYS A 109 -16.28 -8.87 4.45
C CYS A 109 -17.38 -9.77 5.03
N LYS A 110 -18.60 -9.27 5.23
CA LYS A 110 -19.76 -10.11 5.59
C LYS A 110 -20.07 -11.16 4.53
N SER A 111 -19.84 -10.84 3.26
CA SER A 111 -20.13 -11.75 2.13
C SER A 111 -18.94 -12.65 1.76
N ASN A 112 -17.72 -12.32 2.23
CA ASN A 112 -16.47 -13.01 1.88
C ASN A 112 -15.65 -13.30 3.15
N PRO A 113 -16.11 -14.18 4.05
CA PRO A 113 -15.50 -14.37 5.37
C PRO A 113 -14.13 -15.05 5.34
N LEU A 114 -13.72 -15.63 4.21
CA LEU A 114 -12.41 -16.27 4.04
C LEU A 114 -11.35 -15.31 3.49
N ASP A 115 -11.74 -14.08 3.14
CA ASP A 115 -10.81 -13.06 2.68
C ASP A 115 -10.20 -12.31 3.88
N LYS A 116 -9.01 -11.77 3.65
CA LYS A 116 -8.36 -10.82 4.56
C LYS A 116 -8.81 -9.40 4.29
N PHE A 117 -8.77 -8.55 5.30
CA PHE A 117 -9.15 -7.14 5.18
C PHE A 117 -8.34 -6.41 4.09
N GLY A 118 -7.03 -6.65 4.00
CA GLY A 118 -6.18 -6.06 2.95
C GLY A 118 -6.61 -6.45 1.53
N SER A 119 -7.03 -7.71 1.34
CA SER A 119 -7.61 -8.19 0.07
C SER A 119 -8.92 -7.46 -0.25
N ALA A 120 -9.77 -7.23 0.75
CA ALA A 120 -11.01 -6.45 0.58
C ALA A 120 -10.72 -5.01 0.13
N VAL A 121 -9.68 -4.35 0.67
CA VAL A 121 -9.27 -2.99 0.24
C VAL A 121 -8.81 -2.97 -1.23
N ILE A 122 -8.13 -4.01 -1.71
CA ILE A 122 -7.78 -4.16 -3.13
C ILE A 122 -9.03 -4.32 -4.00
N LYS A 123 -10.05 -5.03 -3.50
CA LYS A 123 -11.32 -5.22 -4.22
C LYS A 123 -12.08 -3.91 -4.30
N LEU A 124 -12.11 -3.14 -3.21
CA LEU A 124 -12.66 -1.78 -3.21
C LEU A 124 -11.93 -0.90 -4.22
N SER A 125 -10.59 -0.92 -4.26
CA SER A 125 -9.84 -0.07 -5.20
C SER A 125 -10.15 -0.40 -6.67
N LYS A 126 -10.37 -1.68 -7.01
CA LYS A 126 -10.81 -2.10 -8.34
C LYS A 126 -12.22 -1.59 -8.68
N GLU A 127 -13.15 -1.67 -7.73
CA GLU A 127 -14.52 -1.15 -7.87
C GLU A 127 -14.55 0.35 -8.15
N VAL A 128 -13.72 1.12 -7.44
CA VAL A 128 -13.71 2.59 -7.57
C VAL A 128 -12.75 3.12 -8.62
N TYR A 129 -11.86 2.29 -9.17
CA TYR A 129 -10.84 2.71 -10.15
C TYR A 129 -11.41 3.49 -11.35
N PRO A 130 -12.56 3.12 -11.96
CA PRO A 130 -13.17 3.90 -13.03
C PRO A 130 -13.62 5.30 -12.60
N LYS A 131 -13.89 5.50 -11.30
CA LYS A 131 -14.44 6.71 -10.68
C LYS A 131 -13.38 7.53 -9.92
N ARG A 132 -12.11 7.16 -10.01
CA ARG A 132 -11.01 7.82 -9.28
C ARG A 132 -10.77 9.25 -9.78
N LYS A 133 -10.23 10.11 -8.91
CA LYS A 133 -9.70 11.42 -9.32
C LYS A 133 -8.40 11.21 -10.09
N LYS A 134 -8.35 11.64 -11.35
CA LYS A 134 -7.20 11.41 -12.24
C LYS A 134 -6.08 12.44 -12.08
N SER A 135 -6.40 13.70 -11.79
CA SER A 135 -5.45 14.80 -11.67
C SER A 135 -5.49 15.45 -10.28
N CYS A 136 -4.34 15.87 -9.76
CA CYS A 136 -4.24 16.66 -8.54
C CYS A 136 -4.28 18.15 -8.89
N SER A 137 -5.49 18.64 -9.12
CA SER A 137 -5.81 20.05 -9.33
C SER A 137 -6.89 20.49 -8.36
#